data_AF-A0A8I1EBN6-F1
#
_entry.id   AF-A0A8I1EBN6-F1
#
_cell.length_a   1.000
_cell.length_b   1.000
_cell.length_c   1.000
_cell.angle_alpha   90.00
_cell.angle_beta   90.00
_cell.angle_gamma   90.00
#
_symmetry.space_group_name_H-M   'P 1'
#
loop_
_entity.id
_entity.type
_entity.pdbx_description
1 polymer ?
#
loop_
_entity_poly.entity_id
_entity_poly.type
_entity_poly.pdbx_seq_one_letter_code
_entity_poly.pdbx_strand_id
1 'polypeptide(L)' 'MSKTQAWFCEQSHSFQVGFQNYREGDEFTTSRNAEWQRGWKWAYCQGVQRAQQS' A
#
# COMPACT_ATOMS: atom_id res chain seq x y z
N MET A 1 -1.11 -18.05 -16.45
CA MET A 1 -1.15 -17.75 -15.00
C MET A 1 -2.46 -18.29 -14.46
N SER A 2 -2.44 -19.08 -13.37
CA SER A 2 -3.67 -19.59 -12.75
C SER A 2 -4.40 -18.48 -11.99
N LYS A 3 -5.70 -18.67 -11.70
CA LYS A 3 -6.48 -17.73 -10.87
C LYS A 3 -5.84 -17.51 -9.49
N THR A 4 -5.32 -18.58 -8.89
CA THR A 4 -4.61 -18.54 -7.61
C THR A 4 -3.32 -17.71 -7.69
N GLN A 5 -2.53 -17.90 -8.74
CA GLN A 5 -1.31 -17.11 -8.96
C GLN A 5 -1.64 -15.63 -9.18
N ALA A 6 -2.67 -15.33 -9.97
CA ALA A 6 -3.14 -13.97 -10.20
C ALA A 6 -3.55 -13.28 -8.90
N TRP A 7 -4.29 -13.99 -8.04
CA TRP A 7 -4.74 -13.48 -6.75
C TRP A 7 -3.55 -13.14 -5.82
N PHE A 8 -2.54 -14.02 -5.72
CA PHE A 8 -1.33 -13.72 -4.93
C PHE A 8 -0.55 -12.52 -5.45
N CYS A 9 -0.45 -12.36 -6.78
CA CYS A 9 0.16 -11.18 -7.39
C CYS A 9 -0.61 -9.90 -7.05
N GLU A 10 -1.95 -9.94 -7.10
CA GLU A 10 -2.81 -8.81 -6.79
C GLU A 10 -2.68 -8.35 -5.32
N GLN A 11 -2.58 -9.30 -4.38
CA GLN A 11 -2.35 -8.98 -2.96
C GLN A 11 -0.99 -8.28 -2.77
N SER A 12 0.06 -8.82 -3.37
CA SER A 12 1.41 -8.23 -3.28
C SER A 12 1.47 -6.85 -3.91
N HIS A 13 0.82 -6.67 -5.07
CA HIS A 13 0.70 -5.38 -5.73
C HIS A 13 -0.06 -4.37 -4.87
N SER A 14 -1.19 -4.76 -4.28
CA SER A 14 -1.99 -3.88 -3.42
C SER A 14 -1.19 -3.38 -2.21
N PHE A 15 -0.38 -4.24 -1.59
CA PHE A 15 0.53 -3.84 -0.51
C PHE A 15 1.56 -2.80 -0.97
N GLN A 16 2.21 -3.03 -2.12
CA GLN A 16 3.20 -2.11 -2.68
C GLN A 16 2.58 -0.74 -3.01
N VAL A 17 1.36 -0.72 -3.53
CA VAL A 17 0.62 0.52 -3.80
C VAL A 17 0.33 1.26 -2.49
N GLY A 18 -0.16 0.57 -1.45
CA GLY A 18 -0.40 1.20 -0.15
C GLY A 18 0.85 1.85 0.47
N PHE A 19 1.99 1.14 0.37
CA PHE A 19 3.28 1.67 0.78
C PHE A 19 3.68 2.92 0.00
N GLN A 20 3.55 2.89 -1.33
CA GLN A 20 3.96 3.99 -2.19
C GLN A 20 3.06 5.23 -2.01
N ASN A 21 1.74 5.04 -1.91
CA ASN A 21 0.81 6.12 -1.62
C ASN A 21 1.12 6.83 -0.29
N TYR A 22 1.48 6.08 0.76
CA TYR A 22 1.96 6.70 1.99
C TYR A 22 3.18 7.60 1.73
N ARG A 23 4.16 7.12 0.96
CA ARG A 23 5.35 7.90 0.60
C ARG A 23 5.03 9.13 -0.23
N GLU A 24 4.01 9.07 -1.08
CA GLU A 24 3.59 10.19 -1.92
C GLU A 24 2.78 11.25 -1.16
N GLY A 25 2.41 10.96 0.09
CA GLY A 25 1.67 11.90 0.92
C GLY A 25 0.17 11.66 0.96
N ASP A 26 -0.33 10.53 0.44
CA ASP A 26 -1.74 10.18 0.53
C ASP A 26 -2.20 9.94 1.97
N GLU A 27 -3.44 10.31 2.24
CA GLU A 27 -4.11 10.01 3.49
C GLU A 27 -4.55 8.53 3.56
N PHE A 28 -4.64 8.03 4.79
CA PHE A 28 -5.18 6.69 5.01
C PHE A 28 -6.67 6.65 4.68
N THR A 29 -7.12 5.58 4.03
CA THR A 29 -8.55 5.35 3.76
C THR A 29 -8.94 3.89 3.96
N THR A 30 -10.16 3.67 4.47
CA THR A 30 -10.76 2.34 4.63
C THR A 30 -11.50 1.84 3.39
N SER A 31 -11.64 2.66 2.35
CA SER A 31 -12.31 2.28 1.10
C SER A 31 -11.44 1.37 0.20
N ARG A 32 -10.14 1.26 0.49
CA ARG A 32 -9.19 0.38 -0.21
C ARG A 32 -9.18 -1.01 0.41
N ASN A 33 -8.68 -2.01 -0.32
CA ASN A 33 -8.59 -3.38 0.18
C ASN A 33 -7.61 -3.52 1.37
N ALA A 34 -7.70 -4.66 2.07
CA ALA A 34 -6.93 -4.91 3.29
C ALA A 34 -5.41 -4.86 3.07
N GLU A 35 -4.92 -5.34 1.93
CA GLU A 35 -3.48 -5.36 1.62
C GLU A 35 -2.91 -3.97 1.37
N TRP A 36 -3.66 -3.10 0.69
CA TRP A 36 -3.31 -1.68 0.57
C TRP A 36 -3.23 -1.02 1.95
N GLN A 37 -4.24 -1.25 2.80
CA GLN A 37 -4.26 -0.69 4.16
C GLN A 37 -3.08 -1.19 4.99
N ARG A 38 -2.70 -2.46 4.82
CA ARG A 38 -1.52 -3.07 5.45
C ARG A 38 -0.22 -2.40 4.98
N GLY A 39 -0.07 -2.16 3.68
CA GLY A 39 1.09 -1.45 3.10
C GLY A 39 1.24 -0.03 3.64
N TRP A 40 0.14 0.73 3.64
CA TRP A 40 0.12 2.11 4.16
C TRP A 40 0.48 2.15 5.66
N LYS A 41 -0.18 1.32 6.47
CA LYS A 41 0.08 1.25 7.93
C LYS A 41 1.50 0.79 8.24
N TRP A 42 2.04 -0.15 7.46
CA TRP A 42 3.41 -0.60 7.62
C TRP A 42 4.39 0.55 7.40
N ALA A 43 4.24 1.30 6.31
CA ALA A 43 5.07 2.47 6.02
C ALA A 43 4.99 3.54 7.12
N TYR A 44 3.79 3.80 7.63
CA TYR A 44 3.55 4.70 8.77
C TYR A 44 4.27 4.22 10.04
N CYS A 45 4.11 2.96 10.44
CA CYS A 45 4.74 2.40 11.63
C CYS A 45 6.28 2.34 11.52
N GLN A 46 6.82 2.20 10.31
CA GLN A 46 8.26 2.23 10.06
C GLN A 46 8.83 3.66 9.98
N GLY A 47 8.00 4.70 10.08
CA GLY A 47 8.43 6.09 10.00
C GLY A 47 9.05 6.44 8.64
N VAL A 48 8.56 5.82 7.56
CA VAL A 48 9.08 6.08 6.21
C VAL A 48 8.89 7.57 5.87
N GLN A 49 9.88 8.18 5.22
CA GLN A 49 9.77 9.58 4.82
C GLN A 49 8.67 9.75 3.77
N ARG A 50 7.77 10.71 4.02
CA ARG A 50 6.80 11.19 3.04
C ARG A 50 7.50 12.22 2.14
N ALA A 51 7.22 12.20 0.85
CA ALA A 51 7.54 13.28 -0.05
C ALA A 51 6.83 14.53 0.50
N GLN A 52 7.61 15.48 1.00
CA GLN A 52 7.08 16.78 1.38
C GLN A 52 6.50 17.40 0.09
N GLN A 53 5.21 17.74 0.11
CA GLN A 53 4.60 18.57 -0.92
C GLN A 53 5.35 19.90 -0.92
N SER A 54 6.28 20.06 -1.85
CA SER A 54 7.02 21.30 -2.12
C SER A 54 6.13 22.33 -2.80
#